data_AF-A0A6S8E4C6-F1
#
_entry.id   AF-A0A6S8E4C6-F1
#
_cell.length_a   1.000
_cell.length_b   1.000
_cell.length_c   1.000
_cell.angle_alpha   90.00
_cell.angle_beta   90.00
_cell.angle_gamma   90.00
#
_symmetry.space_group_name_H-M   'P 1'
#
loop_
_entity.id
_entity.type
_entity.pdbx_description
1 polymer ?
#
loop_
_entity_poly.entity_id
_entity_poly.type
_entity_poly.pdbx_seq_one_letter_code
_entity_poly.pdbx_strand_id
1 'polypeptide(L)'
;MGSEETGKKFKKNDGEAKREHHMTAAEVEEELVEILKEDELEIAAGYFRGIAAIARAKAPLLKQTARTIGQQRSLAFASEGGVAAKSMLPKYIYYAAWGISGVAVCADILAKTWDAPEEKQLATAGYQMAFHVPASLIIPAVIIHRIVHAAEHAVEKVSPLKALPPRVKSLVPVACALLSIIPVVPVVDHTMEMIMEPTLGAYLNLEFDHHHHTPSHEHQHHKNKEKQE
;
A
#
# COMPACT_ATOMS: atom_id res chain seq x y z
N MET A 1 40.25 -50.69 49.11
CA MET A 1 39.25 -51.52 49.82
C MET A 1 37.93 -50.78 49.76
N GLY A 2 36.86 -51.43 49.32
CA GLY A 2 35.53 -50.83 49.23
C GLY A 2 34.91 -50.98 47.84
N SER A 3 34.65 -52.23 47.45
CA SER A 3 33.85 -52.62 46.29
C SER A 3 32.38 -52.46 46.67
N GLU A 4 31.59 -51.71 45.90
CA GLU A 4 30.14 -51.73 46.01
C GLU A 4 29.51 -51.80 44.60
N GLU A 5 29.24 -53.03 44.20
CA GLU A 5 28.39 -53.40 43.09
C GLU A 5 26.95 -52.97 43.38
N THR A 6 26.35 -52.16 42.51
CA THR A 6 24.90 -51.97 42.49
C THR A 6 24.34 -52.41 41.15
N GLY A 7 23.83 -53.64 41.13
CA GLY A 7 23.14 -54.26 40.02
C GLY A 7 21.83 -53.52 39.68
N LYS A 8 21.81 -52.85 38.53
CA LYS A 8 20.57 -52.36 37.91
C LYS A 8 19.91 -53.47 37.09
N LYS A 9 18.80 -53.98 37.62
CA LYS A 9 17.86 -54.87 36.92
C LYS A 9 17.37 -54.21 35.64
N PHE A 10 17.75 -54.78 34.49
CA PHE A 10 17.20 -54.44 33.18
C PHE A 10 15.78 -55.01 33.10
N LYS A 11 14.77 -54.13 33.17
CA LYS A 11 13.36 -54.49 32.98
C LYS A 11 13.12 -54.56 31.48
N LYS A 12 12.95 -55.77 30.96
CA LYS A 12 12.58 -56.03 29.56
C LYS A 12 11.13 -55.55 29.38
N ASN A 13 10.95 -54.49 28.58
CA ASN A 13 9.62 -54.02 28.16
C ASN A 13 9.15 -54.96 27.05
N ASP A 14 8.44 -56.01 27.44
CA ASP A 14 7.73 -56.90 26.54
C ASP A 14 6.36 -56.27 26.26
N GLY A 15 6.08 -55.95 24.99
CA GLY A 15 4.71 -55.80 24.51
C GLY A 15 4.26 -54.39 24.10
N GLU A 16 4.94 -53.74 23.16
CA GLU A 16 4.22 -52.88 22.21
C GLU A 16 3.92 -53.72 20.97
N ALA A 17 2.79 -54.41 21.05
CA ALA A 17 2.13 -54.96 19.87
C ALA A 17 1.83 -53.79 18.92
N LYS A 18 2.56 -53.74 17.81
CA LYS A 18 2.27 -52.97 16.61
C LYS A 18 0.77 -53.13 16.28
N ARG A 19 -0.05 -52.19 16.74
CA ARG A 19 -1.33 -51.91 16.11
C ARG A 19 -0.95 -51.17 14.83
N GLU A 20 -0.85 -51.90 13.74
CA GLU A 20 -0.93 -51.33 12.41
C GLU A 20 -2.35 -50.75 12.28
N HIS A 21 -2.51 -49.54 12.81
CA HIS A 21 -3.62 -48.68 12.43
C HIS A 21 -3.43 -48.46 10.94
N HIS A 22 -4.20 -49.22 10.15
CA HIS A 22 -4.35 -49.01 8.72
C HIS A 22 -5.02 -47.65 8.55
N MET A 23 -4.20 -46.61 8.60
CA MET A 23 -4.59 -45.25 8.34
C MET A 23 -5.17 -45.23 6.94
N THR A 24 -6.43 -44.83 6.84
CA THR A 24 -7.10 -44.77 5.55
C THR A 24 -6.46 -43.66 4.72
N ALA A 25 -6.45 -43.80 3.39
CA ALA A 25 -5.81 -42.81 2.52
C ALA A 25 -6.34 -41.38 2.74
N ALA A 26 -7.60 -41.24 3.19
CA ALA A 26 -8.20 -39.96 3.54
C ALA A 26 -7.59 -39.31 4.79
N GLU A 27 -7.28 -40.10 5.82
CA GLU A 27 -6.63 -39.59 7.05
C GLU A 27 -5.17 -39.16 6.76
N VAL A 28 -4.50 -39.88 5.85
CA VAL A 28 -3.12 -39.53 5.42
C VAL A 28 -3.12 -38.23 4.60
N GLU A 29 -4.12 -38.01 3.76
CA GLU A 29 -4.27 -36.74 3.03
C GLU A 29 -4.58 -35.56 3.96
N GLU A 30 -5.39 -35.76 5.00
CA GLU A 30 -5.75 -34.69 5.94
C GLU A 30 -4.55 -34.27 6.81
N GLU A 31 -3.76 -35.24 7.30
CA GLU A 31 -2.54 -34.99 8.07
C GLU A 31 -1.45 -34.30 7.21
N LEU A 32 -1.30 -34.71 5.94
CA LEU A 32 -0.37 -34.06 5.00
C LEU A 32 -0.75 -32.61 4.69
N VAL A 33 -2.05 -32.31 4.60
CA VAL A 33 -2.55 -30.94 4.38
C VAL A 33 -2.32 -30.05 5.60
N GLU A 34 -2.41 -30.62 6.81
CA GLU A 34 -2.17 -29.87 8.05
C GLU A 34 -0.68 -29.55 8.24
N ILE A 35 0.20 -30.52 8.00
CA ILE A 35 1.67 -30.33 8.03
C ILE A 35 2.12 -29.30 6.99
N LEU A 36 1.59 -29.35 5.76
CA LEU A 36 1.91 -28.37 4.72
C LEU A 36 1.47 -26.95 5.09
N LYS A 37 0.38 -26.78 5.85
CA LYS A 37 -0.06 -25.47 6.34
C LYS A 37 0.85 -24.93 7.44
N GLU A 38 1.35 -25.78 8.34
CA GLU A 38 2.25 -25.36 9.42
C GLU A 38 3.61 -24.91 8.88
N ASP A 39 4.18 -25.63 7.92
CA ASP A 39 5.47 -25.27 7.28
C ASP A 39 5.37 -23.94 6.51
N GLU A 40 4.28 -23.71 5.75
CA GLU A 40 4.07 -22.42 5.09
C GLU A 40 3.92 -21.27 6.10
N LEU A 41 3.30 -21.54 7.26
CA LEU A 41 3.09 -20.54 8.32
C LEU A 41 4.40 -20.19 9.04
N GLU A 42 5.26 -21.18 9.31
CA GLU A 42 6.59 -20.95 9.89
C GLU A 42 7.52 -20.21 8.93
N ILE A 43 7.52 -20.61 7.66
CA ILE A 43 8.28 -19.94 6.60
C ILE A 43 7.81 -18.48 6.46
N ALA A 44 6.49 -18.25 6.41
CA ALA A 44 5.91 -16.91 6.39
C ALA A 44 6.28 -16.11 7.65
N ALA A 45 6.18 -16.69 8.85
CA ALA A 45 6.55 -16.05 10.11
C ALA A 45 8.05 -15.69 10.15
N GLY A 46 8.92 -16.53 9.58
CA GLY A 46 10.34 -16.25 9.38
C GLY A 46 10.58 -15.04 8.49
N TYR A 47 9.89 -14.97 7.33
CA TYR A 47 9.94 -13.80 6.44
C TYR A 47 9.43 -12.53 7.12
N PHE A 48 8.32 -12.59 7.85
CA PHE A 48 7.79 -11.44 8.59
C PHE A 48 8.74 -10.95 9.68
N ARG A 49 9.37 -11.87 10.42
CA ARG A 49 10.39 -11.51 11.43
C ARG A 49 11.61 -10.88 10.80
N GLY A 50 12.10 -11.42 9.67
CA GLY A 50 13.21 -10.85 8.91
C GLY A 50 12.89 -9.44 8.39
N ILE A 51 11.71 -9.26 7.79
CA ILE A 51 11.23 -7.96 7.32
C ILE A 51 11.08 -6.99 8.51
N ALA A 52 10.53 -7.42 9.64
CA ALA A 52 10.38 -6.58 10.83
C ALA A 52 11.74 -6.19 11.44
N ALA A 53 12.71 -7.09 11.46
CA ALA A 53 14.07 -6.79 11.92
C ALA A 53 14.77 -5.79 11.01
N ILE A 54 14.68 -5.97 9.69
CA ILE A 54 15.20 -5.01 8.71
C ILE A 54 14.48 -3.67 8.81
N ALA A 55 13.15 -3.69 8.98
CA ALA A 55 12.34 -2.48 9.13
C ALA A 55 12.71 -1.71 10.40
N ARG A 56 12.98 -2.39 11.52
CA ARG A 56 13.48 -1.75 12.75
C ARG A 56 14.90 -1.22 12.57
N ALA A 57 15.81 -2.00 11.99
CA ALA A 57 17.20 -1.59 11.78
C ALA A 57 17.31 -0.39 10.82
N LYS A 58 16.40 -0.29 9.86
CA LYS A 58 16.33 0.81 8.88
C LYS A 58 15.21 1.80 9.16
N ALA A 59 14.63 1.79 10.36
CA ALA A 59 13.50 2.65 10.72
C ALA A 59 13.70 4.14 10.41
N PRO A 60 14.85 4.79 10.72
CA PRO A 60 15.04 6.21 10.39
C PRO A 60 15.08 6.46 8.88
N LEU A 61 15.72 5.57 8.12
CA LEU A 61 15.77 5.65 6.66
C LEU A 61 14.38 5.42 6.05
N LEU A 62 13.63 4.44 6.56
CA LEU A 62 12.26 4.18 6.14
C LEU A 62 11.35 5.35 6.45
N LYS A 63 11.50 6.00 7.60
CA LYS A 63 10.73 7.19 7.96
C LYS A 63 11.00 8.34 6.99
N GLN A 64 12.26 8.61 6.66
CA GLN A 64 12.62 9.64 5.69
C GLN A 64 12.12 9.29 4.28
N THR A 65 12.29 8.04 3.85
CA THR A 65 11.84 7.55 2.55
C THR A 65 10.32 7.60 2.43
N ALA A 66 9.59 7.18 3.46
CA ALA A 66 8.15 7.20 3.51
C ALA A 66 7.61 8.64 3.44
N ARG A 67 8.26 9.60 4.11
CA ARG A 67 7.92 11.02 3.98
C ARG A 67 8.16 11.55 2.56
N THR A 68 9.31 11.24 1.95
CA THR A 68 9.62 11.69 0.59
C THR A 68 8.66 11.07 -0.44
N ILE A 69 8.36 9.78 -0.33
CA ILE A 69 7.41 9.10 -1.21
C ILE A 69 5.98 9.59 -0.98
N GLY A 70 5.57 9.77 0.29
CA GLY A 70 4.24 10.28 0.64
C GLY A 70 4.00 11.70 0.14
N GLN A 71 5.05 12.53 0.06
CA GLN A 71 4.97 13.86 -0.56
C GLN A 71 4.77 13.80 -2.08
N GLN A 72 5.14 12.70 -2.73
CA GLN A 72 4.96 12.49 -4.17
C GLN A 72 3.60 11.84 -4.44
N ARG A 73 2.51 12.60 -4.25
CA ARG A 73 1.13 12.13 -4.47
C ARG A 73 0.91 11.55 -5.87
N SER A 74 1.68 12.03 -6.85
CA SER A 74 1.70 11.51 -8.23
C SER A 74 2.02 10.01 -8.32
N LEU A 75 2.81 9.46 -7.39
CA LEU A 75 3.14 8.04 -7.37
C LEU A 75 1.94 7.15 -6.99
N ALA A 76 1.00 7.68 -6.19
CA ALA A 76 -0.23 6.96 -5.88
C ALA A 76 -1.10 6.75 -7.14
N PHE A 77 -0.97 7.62 -8.15
CA PHE A 77 -1.70 7.52 -9.42
C PHE A 77 -0.96 6.72 -10.50
N ALA A 78 0.19 6.11 -10.18
CA ALA A 78 0.92 5.27 -11.12
C ALA A 78 0.07 4.08 -11.60
N SER A 79 -0.72 3.47 -10.71
CA SER A 79 -1.69 2.40 -11.02
C SER A 79 -2.67 2.81 -12.11
N GLU A 80 -3.17 4.04 -12.08
CA GLU A 80 -4.16 4.55 -13.05
C GLU A 80 -3.54 4.75 -14.43
N GLY A 81 -2.32 5.28 -14.48
CA GLY A 81 -1.52 5.29 -15.71
C GLY A 81 -1.30 3.88 -16.27
N GLY A 82 -1.01 2.92 -15.39
CA GLY A 82 -0.86 1.51 -15.74
C GLY A 82 -2.14 0.87 -16.27
N VAL A 83 -3.29 1.18 -15.67
CA VAL A 83 -4.62 0.72 -16.11
C VAL A 83 -4.98 1.29 -17.48
N ALA A 84 -4.79 2.59 -17.67
CA ALA A 84 -5.05 3.22 -18.96
C ALA A 84 -4.13 2.67 -20.05
N ALA A 85 -2.85 2.40 -19.72
CA ALA A 85 -1.86 1.85 -20.64
C ALA A 85 -1.83 0.31 -20.68
N LYS A 86 -2.81 -0.40 -20.12
CA LYS A 86 -2.84 -1.86 -20.04
C LYS A 86 -2.67 -2.56 -21.39
N SER A 87 -3.18 -1.97 -22.47
CA SER A 87 -3.05 -2.49 -23.83
C SER A 87 -1.64 -2.34 -24.42
N MET A 88 -0.83 -1.45 -23.85
CA MET A 88 0.51 -1.10 -24.33
C MET A 88 1.63 -1.64 -23.43
N LEU A 89 1.34 -1.88 -22.16
CA LEU A 89 2.32 -2.31 -21.16
C LEU A 89 2.40 -3.84 -21.05
N PRO A 90 3.60 -4.41 -20.88
CA PRO A 90 3.74 -5.80 -20.49
C PRO A 90 3.21 -6.00 -19.05
N LYS A 91 2.68 -7.20 -18.78
CA LYS A 91 1.97 -7.54 -17.53
C LYS A 91 2.77 -7.19 -16.26
N TYR A 92 4.08 -7.37 -16.26
CA TYR A 92 4.92 -7.06 -15.09
C TYR A 92 4.97 -5.56 -14.78
N ILE A 93 4.98 -4.68 -15.78
CA ILE A 93 4.94 -3.22 -15.55
C ILE A 93 3.57 -2.82 -15.03
N TYR A 94 2.51 -3.43 -15.55
CA TYR A 94 1.16 -3.22 -15.03
C TYR A 94 1.08 -3.53 -13.53
N TYR A 95 1.53 -4.71 -13.10
CA TYR A 95 1.55 -5.06 -11.67
C TYR A 95 2.54 -4.23 -10.85
N ALA A 96 3.68 -3.82 -11.43
CA ALA A 96 4.62 -2.94 -10.77
C ALA A 96 4.00 -1.56 -10.49
N ALA A 97 3.22 -1.01 -11.42
CA ALA A 97 2.50 0.25 -11.21
C ALA A 97 1.51 0.16 -10.05
N TRP A 98 0.77 -0.95 -9.95
CA TRP A 98 -0.09 -1.24 -8.79
C TRP A 98 0.71 -1.36 -7.49
N GLY A 99 1.84 -2.06 -7.51
CA GLY A 99 2.71 -2.21 -6.35
C GLY A 99 3.27 -0.87 -5.87
N ILE A 100 3.74 -0.02 -6.78
CA ILE A 100 4.27 1.32 -6.46
C ILE A 100 3.18 2.20 -5.85
N SER A 101 1.98 2.24 -6.44
CA SER A 101 0.85 2.96 -5.88
C SER A 101 0.48 2.49 -4.47
N GLY A 102 0.40 1.17 -4.27
CA GLY A 102 0.10 0.58 -2.97
C GLY A 102 1.16 0.94 -1.93
N VAL A 103 2.44 0.81 -2.27
CA VAL A 103 3.55 1.19 -1.38
C VAL A 103 3.52 2.68 -1.05
N ALA A 104 3.24 3.56 -2.02
CA ALA A 104 3.17 4.99 -1.79
C ALA A 104 2.05 5.36 -0.79
N VAL A 105 0.86 4.79 -0.96
CA VAL A 105 -0.28 5.02 -0.04
C VAL A 105 0.02 4.44 1.35
N CYS A 106 0.56 3.22 1.44
CA CYS A 106 0.95 2.64 2.72
C CYS A 106 2.02 3.47 3.44
N ALA A 107 3.01 3.98 2.69
CA ALA A 107 4.06 4.83 3.23
C ALA A 107 3.52 6.15 3.79
N ASP A 108 2.56 6.76 3.09
CA ASP A 108 1.92 7.99 3.54
C ASP A 108 1.07 7.79 4.80
N ILE A 109 0.27 6.72 4.86
CA ILE A 109 -0.50 6.35 6.07
C ILE A 109 0.47 6.12 7.23
N LEU A 110 1.55 5.35 7.01
CA LEU A 110 2.53 5.03 8.04
C LEU A 110 3.26 6.27 8.56
N ALA A 111 3.63 7.20 7.68
CA ALA A 111 4.25 8.46 8.06
C ALA A 111 3.35 9.28 8.98
N LYS A 112 2.06 9.39 8.66
CA LYS A 112 1.06 10.09 9.48
C LYS A 112 0.81 9.38 10.80
N THR A 113 0.76 8.05 10.80
CA THR A 113 0.63 7.24 12.03
C THR A 113 1.84 7.42 12.95
N TRP A 114 3.06 7.47 12.43
CA TRP A 114 4.27 7.67 13.24
C TRP A 114 4.42 9.07 13.83
N ASP A 115 3.78 10.07 13.23
CA ASP A 115 3.81 11.44 13.74
C ASP A 115 2.65 11.72 14.72
N ALA A 116 1.72 10.76 14.89
CA ALA A 116 0.65 10.83 15.88
C ALA A 116 1.13 10.43 17.31
N PRO A 117 0.52 10.99 18.37
CA PRO A 117 0.79 10.58 19.76
C PRO A 117 0.59 9.07 19.95
N GLU A 118 1.43 8.43 20.76
CA GLU A 118 1.47 6.97 20.93
C GLU A 118 0.10 6.38 21.30
N GLU A 119 -0.66 7.07 22.16
CA GLU A 119 -2.01 6.68 22.58
C GLU A 119 -3.05 6.70 21.45
N LYS A 120 -2.82 7.47 20.38
CA LYS A 120 -3.76 7.67 19.27
C LYS A 120 -3.32 7.01 17.96
N GLN A 121 -2.14 6.38 17.90
CA GLN A 121 -1.59 5.84 16.65
C GLN A 121 -2.54 4.87 15.93
N LEU A 122 -3.14 3.94 16.67
CA LEU A 122 -4.08 2.97 16.10
C LEU A 122 -5.35 3.63 15.55
N ALA A 123 -5.91 4.59 16.29
CA ALA A 123 -7.08 5.35 15.84
C ALA A 123 -6.76 6.20 14.60
N THR A 124 -5.60 6.87 14.59
CA THR A 124 -5.12 7.64 13.44
C THR A 124 -4.88 6.73 12.23
N ALA A 125 -4.24 5.56 12.41
CA ALA A 125 -4.01 4.61 11.33
C ALA A 125 -5.32 4.12 10.72
N GLY A 126 -6.28 3.70 11.55
CA GLY A 126 -7.59 3.23 11.09
C GLY A 126 -8.37 4.32 10.35
N TYR A 127 -8.35 5.54 10.88
CA TYR A 127 -9.02 6.67 10.24
C TYR A 127 -8.36 7.05 8.91
N GLN A 128 -7.03 7.20 8.89
CA GLN A 128 -6.29 7.47 7.65
C GLN A 128 -6.52 6.37 6.63
N MET A 129 -6.56 5.11 7.03
CA MET A 129 -6.90 4.02 6.11
C MET A 129 -8.33 4.15 5.58
N ALA A 130 -9.30 4.47 6.44
CA ALA A 130 -10.72 4.57 6.07
C ALA A 130 -11.01 5.72 5.08
N PHE A 131 -10.33 6.86 5.19
CA PHE A 131 -10.58 8.02 4.33
C PHE A 131 -9.55 8.17 3.22
N HIS A 132 -8.27 7.94 3.50
CA HIS A 132 -7.20 8.18 2.55
C HIS A 132 -7.12 7.12 1.47
N VAL A 133 -7.47 5.85 1.76
CA VAL A 133 -7.51 4.78 0.75
C VAL A 133 -8.61 5.04 -0.28
N PRO A 134 -9.89 5.29 0.10
CA PRO A 134 -10.91 5.61 -0.89
C PRO A 134 -10.64 6.90 -1.66
N ALA A 135 -10.14 7.93 -0.98
CA ALA A 135 -9.81 9.23 -1.58
C ALA A 135 -8.68 9.13 -2.61
N SER A 136 -7.63 8.38 -2.30
CA SER A 136 -6.43 8.33 -3.14
C SER A 136 -6.48 7.24 -4.21
N LEU A 137 -7.18 6.13 -3.96
CA LEU A 137 -7.22 4.98 -4.87
C LEU A 137 -8.60 4.79 -5.50
N ILE A 138 -9.64 4.57 -4.69
CA ILE A 138 -10.93 4.08 -5.20
C ILE A 138 -11.63 5.12 -6.08
N ILE A 139 -11.81 6.34 -5.56
CA ILE A 139 -12.59 7.37 -6.25
C ILE A 139 -11.88 7.83 -7.53
N PRO A 140 -10.58 8.18 -7.52
CA PRO A 140 -9.84 8.52 -8.73
C PRO A 140 -9.84 7.38 -9.74
N ALA A 141 -9.68 6.13 -9.31
CA ALA A 141 -9.71 4.97 -10.20
C ALA A 141 -11.03 4.83 -10.92
N VAL A 142 -12.15 4.96 -10.20
CA VAL A 142 -13.49 4.91 -10.81
C VAL A 142 -13.67 6.03 -11.83
N ILE A 143 -13.28 7.27 -11.50
CA ILE A 143 -13.42 8.42 -12.40
C ILE A 143 -12.56 8.23 -13.66
N ILE A 144 -11.28 7.89 -13.50
CA ILE A 144 -10.35 7.71 -14.62
C ILE A 144 -10.80 6.54 -15.50
N HIS A 145 -11.27 5.44 -14.91
CA HIS A 145 -11.81 4.32 -15.67
C HIS A 145 -13.03 4.70 -16.52
N ARG A 146 -13.92 5.56 -15.98
CA ARG A 146 -15.05 6.12 -16.75
C ARG A 146 -14.57 7.02 -17.90
N ILE A 147 -13.55 7.83 -17.67
CA ILE A 147 -12.96 8.71 -18.70
C ILE A 147 -12.30 7.88 -19.80
N VAL A 148 -11.53 6.86 -19.45
CA VAL A 148 -10.89 5.92 -20.40
C VAL A 148 -11.95 5.26 -21.27
N HIS A 149 -13.00 4.68 -20.67
CA HIS A 149 -14.07 4.07 -21.43
C HIS A 149 -14.83 5.05 -22.33
N ALA A 150 -15.08 6.27 -21.85
CA ALA A 150 -15.68 7.31 -22.68
C ALA A 150 -14.79 7.69 -23.86
N ALA A 151 -13.47 7.77 -23.66
CA ALA A 151 -12.49 8.06 -24.70
C ALA A 151 -12.38 6.92 -25.72
N GLU A 152 -12.31 5.66 -25.28
CA GLU A 152 -12.35 4.47 -26.14
C GLU A 152 -13.61 4.49 -27.02
N HIS A 153 -14.76 4.73 -26.40
CA HIS A 153 -16.04 4.79 -27.10
C HIS A 153 -16.12 5.94 -28.10
N ALA A 154 -15.55 7.09 -27.75
CA ALA A 154 -15.47 8.24 -28.65
C ALA A 154 -14.57 7.94 -29.87
N VAL A 155 -13.41 7.32 -29.65
CA VAL A 155 -12.50 6.91 -30.74
C VAL A 155 -13.16 5.91 -31.69
N GLU A 156 -13.99 5.01 -31.15
CA GLU A 156 -14.71 4.01 -31.94
C GLU A 156 -15.95 4.55 -32.68
N LYS A 157 -16.59 5.61 -32.18
CA LYS A 157 -17.83 6.13 -32.79
C LYS A 157 -17.62 7.35 -33.68
N VAL A 158 -16.67 8.23 -33.34
CA VAL A 158 -16.53 9.54 -33.98
C VAL A 158 -15.70 9.43 -35.27
N SER A 159 -16.29 9.83 -36.41
CA SER A 159 -15.72 9.70 -37.76
C SER A 159 -14.27 10.20 -37.91
N PRO A 160 -13.89 11.41 -37.45
CA PRO A 160 -12.51 11.89 -37.57
C PRO A 160 -11.50 11.07 -36.75
N LEU A 161 -11.90 10.50 -35.61
CA LEU A 161 -11.01 9.68 -34.77
C LEU A 161 -10.82 8.27 -35.34
N LYS A 162 -11.79 7.75 -36.11
CA LYS A 162 -11.67 6.48 -36.81
C LYS A 162 -10.55 6.47 -37.86
N ALA A 163 -10.23 7.61 -38.45
CA ALA A 163 -9.16 7.73 -39.45
C ALA A 163 -7.75 7.66 -38.85
N LEU A 164 -7.61 7.73 -37.52
CA LEU A 164 -6.31 7.71 -36.87
C LEU A 164 -5.60 6.34 -37.04
N PRO A 165 -4.26 6.33 -37.18
CA PRO A 165 -3.48 5.09 -37.17
C PRO A 165 -3.72 4.28 -35.88
N PRO A 166 -3.72 2.94 -35.92
CA PRO A 166 -3.96 2.09 -34.75
C PRO A 166 -3.06 2.41 -33.54
N ARG A 167 -1.81 2.80 -33.79
CA ARG A 167 -0.85 3.19 -32.74
C ARG A 167 -1.25 4.48 -32.00
N VAL A 168 -1.92 5.41 -32.68
CA VAL A 168 -2.39 6.66 -32.09
C VAL A 168 -3.70 6.41 -31.35
N LYS A 169 -4.57 5.54 -31.87
CA LYS A 169 -5.84 5.17 -31.22
C LYS A 169 -5.64 4.62 -29.81
N SER A 170 -4.62 3.79 -29.59
CA SER A 170 -4.30 3.28 -28.24
C SER A 170 -3.74 4.35 -27.29
N LEU A 171 -3.16 5.44 -27.83
CA LEU A 171 -2.63 6.54 -27.03
C LEU A 171 -3.72 7.51 -26.57
N VAL A 172 -4.85 7.61 -27.28
CA VAL A 172 -5.90 8.58 -26.94
C VAL A 172 -6.48 8.34 -25.53
N PRO A 173 -6.93 7.12 -25.16
CA PRO A 173 -7.46 6.89 -23.81
C PRO A 173 -6.40 7.11 -22.71
N VAL A 174 -5.15 6.75 -22.98
CA VAL A 174 -4.02 6.99 -22.07
C VAL A 174 -3.79 8.48 -21.85
N ALA A 175 -3.74 9.26 -22.92
CA ALA A 175 -3.58 10.70 -22.84
C ALA A 175 -4.75 11.38 -22.12
N CYS A 176 -5.99 10.97 -22.40
CA CYS A 176 -7.17 11.45 -21.69
C CYS A 176 -7.12 11.13 -20.20
N ALA A 177 -6.71 9.92 -19.82
CA ALA A 177 -6.53 9.53 -18.42
C ALA A 177 -5.50 10.42 -17.73
N LEU A 178 -4.29 10.54 -18.29
CA LEU A 178 -3.21 11.33 -17.70
C LEU A 178 -3.56 12.82 -17.58
N LEU A 179 -4.21 13.40 -18.59
CA LEU A 179 -4.66 14.78 -18.55
C LEU A 179 -5.79 14.99 -17.53
N SER A 180 -6.63 13.99 -17.30
CA SER A 180 -7.72 14.08 -16.31
C SER A 180 -7.24 14.08 -14.86
N ILE A 181 -6.05 13.54 -14.57
CA ILE A 181 -5.49 13.51 -13.21
C ILE A 181 -5.35 14.94 -12.65
N ILE A 182 -4.92 15.90 -13.48
CA ILE A 182 -4.64 17.28 -13.06
C ILE A 182 -5.85 17.95 -12.40
N PRO A 183 -7.07 17.95 -13.00
CA PRO A 183 -8.25 18.50 -12.34
C PRO A 183 -8.94 17.53 -11.35
N VAL A 184 -8.89 16.22 -11.58
CA VAL A 184 -9.63 15.25 -10.76
C VAL A 184 -9.04 15.17 -9.35
N VAL A 185 -7.72 15.12 -9.23
CA VAL A 185 -7.06 14.91 -7.94
C VAL A 185 -7.34 16.05 -6.95
N PRO A 186 -7.13 17.34 -7.29
CA PRO A 186 -7.43 18.45 -6.38
C PRO A 186 -8.90 18.52 -5.98
N VAL A 187 -9.83 18.19 -6.89
CA VAL A 187 -11.27 18.21 -6.59
C VAL A 187 -11.65 17.11 -5.62
N VAL A 188 -11.14 15.89 -5.82
CA VAL A 188 -11.39 14.76 -4.91
C VAL A 188 -10.77 15.04 -3.55
N ASP A 189 -9.53 15.54 -3.52
CA ASP A 189 -8.84 15.91 -2.28
C ASP A 189 -9.64 16.95 -1.48
N HIS A 190 -10.04 18.04 -2.13
CA HIS A 190 -10.81 19.10 -1.46
C HIS A 190 -12.18 18.61 -0.97
N THR A 191 -12.84 17.74 -1.74
CA THR A 191 -14.11 17.13 -1.33
C THR A 191 -13.93 16.23 -0.11
N MET A 192 -12.83 15.48 -0.05
CA MET A 192 -12.52 14.62 1.08
C MET A 192 -12.12 15.42 2.31
N GLU A 193 -11.38 16.51 2.15
CA GLU A 193 -11.09 17.45 3.24
C GLU A 193 -12.38 18.01 3.86
N MET A 194 -13.33 18.48 3.03
CA MET A 194 -14.63 18.96 3.52
C MET A 194 -15.45 17.90 4.27
N ILE A 195 -15.28 16.62 3.94
CA ILE A 195 -15.95 15.50 4.63
C ILE A 195 -15.18 15.09 5.90
N MET A 196 -13.84 15.17 5.85
CA MET A 196 -12.96 14.75 6.95
C MET A 196 -12.96 15.77 8.09
N GLU A 197 -12.94 17.07 7.82
CA GLU A 197 -12.90 18.11 8.86
C GLU A 197 -13.97 17.94 9.96
N PRO A 198 -15.28 17.79 9.63
CA PRO A 198 -16.31 17.61 10.65
C PRO A 198 -16.26 16.24 11.34
N THR A 199 -15.69 15.22 10.70
CA THR A 199 -15.63 13.86 11.28
C THR A 199 -14.38 13.64 12.14
N LEU A 200 -13.23 14.19 11.76
CA LEU A 200 -11.95 14.04 12.45
C LEU A 200 -11.90 14.89 13.73
N GLY A 201 -12.35 16.15 13.67
CA GLY A 201 -12.38 17.05 14.82
C GLY A 201 -13.31 16.52 15.91
N ALA A 202 -14.49 16.05 15.52
CA ALA A 202 -15.46 15.47 16.44
C ALA A 202 -15.00 14.13 17.05
N TYR A 203 -14.31 13.27 16.27
CA TYR A 203 -13.93 11.93 16.74
C TYR A 203 -12.69 11.95 17.66
N LEU A 204 -11.70 12.81 17.38
CA LEU A 204 -10.43 12.81 18.11
C LEU A 204 -10.35 13.88 19.20
N ASN A 205 -11.38 14.74 19.34
CA ASN A 205 -11.35 15.97 20.14
C ASN A 205 -10.06 16.77 19.89
N LEU A 206 -9.59 16.76 18.64
CA LEU A 206 -8.48 17.57 18.20
C LEU A 206 -9.11 18.86 17.69
N GLU A 207 -9.03 19.94 18.46
CA GLU A 207 -9.19 21.28 17.92
C GLU A 207 -8.06 21.47 16.91
N PHE A 208 -8.38 21.36 15.62
CA PHE A 208 -7.47 21.78 14.58
C PHE A 208 -7.53 23.31 14.57
N ASP A 209 -6.58 23.94 15.26
CA ASP A 209 -6.35 25.38 15.09
C ASP A 209 -6.20 25.65 13.60
N HIS A 210 -7.19 26.33 13.02
CA HIS A 210 -7.27 26.61 11.60
C HIS A 210 -6.11 27.52 11.19
N HIS A 211 -4.96 26.92 10.92
CA HIS A 211 -3.91 27.55 10.12
C HIS A 211 -4.39 27.58 8.68
N HIS A 212 -5.30 28.51 8.38
CA HIS A 212 -5.48 28.99 7.02
C HIS A 212 -4.10 29.40 6.53
N HIS A 213 -3.49 28.56 5.68
CA HIS A 213 -2.43 28.97 4.78
C HIS A 213 -3.04 30.01 3.83
N THR A 214 -3.18 31.25 4.31
CA THR A 214 -3.07 32.38 3.41
C THR A 214 -1.70 32.23 2.75
N PRO A 215 -1.62 32.13 1.41
CA PRO A 215 -0.34 32.16 0.75
C PRO A 215 0.27 33.52 1.05
N SER A 216 1.15 33.58 2.04
CA SER A 216 2.02 34.71 2.25
C SER A 216 2.95 34.77 1.04
N HIS A 217 2.47 35.46 0.01
CA HIS A 217 3.31 36.14 -0.98
C HIS A 217 4.14 37.20 -0.24
N GLU A 218 5.05 36.76 0.62
CA GLU A 218 6.10 37.60 1.16
C GLU A 218 7.13 37.77 0.03
N HIS A 219 6.82 38.73 -0.84
CA HIS A 219 7.73 39.23 -1.84
C HIS A 219 9.07 39.55 -1.18
N GLN A 220 10.08 38.78 -1.56
CA GLN A 220 11.50 39.12 -1.39
C GLN A 220 11.76 40.52 -1.95
N HIS A 221 11.67 41.54 -1.09
CA HIS A 221 11.94 42.92 -1.47
C HIS A 221 12.97 43.58 -0.56
N HIS A 222 13.99 42.86 -0.12
CA HIS A 222 15.13 43.45 0.57
C HIS A 222 16.42 42.67 0.33
N LYS A 223 17.20 43.07 -0.68
CA LYS A 223 18.69 43.07 -0.67
C LYS A 223 19.23 43.70 -1.95
N ASN A 224 19.18 45.04 -2.02
CA ASN A 224 19.95 45.81 -3.00
C ASN A 224 20.31 47.20 -2.45
N LYS A 225 20.94 47.25 -1.26
CA LYS A 225 21.38 48.52 -0.64
C LYS A 225 22.82 48.56 -0.12
N GLU A 226 23.67 47.59 -0.46
CA GLU A 226 25.10 47.64 -0.12
C GLU A 226 25.95 47.56 -1.40
N LYS A 227 26.07 48.69 -2.10
CA LYS A 227 27.11 48.95 -3.11
C LYS A 227 27.14 50.42 -3.50
N GLN A 228 27.26 51.31 -2.51
CA GLN A 228 27.71 52.69 -2.72
C GLN A 228 28.50 53.14 -1.48
N GLU A 229 29.71 52.63 -1.36
CA GLU A 229 30.85 53.30 -0.73
C GLU A 229 32.06 53.12 -1.65
#